data_AF-A0A2E6KZU8-F1
#
_entry.id   AF-A0A2E6KZU8-F1
#
_cell.length_a   1.000
_cell.length_b   1.000
_cell.length_c   1.000
_cell.angle_alpha   90.00
_cell.angle_beta   90.00
_cell.angle_gamma   90.00
#
_symmetry.space_group_name_H-M   'P 1'
#
loop_
_entity.id
_entity.type
_entity.pdbx_description
1 polymer ?
#
loop_
_entity_poly.entity_id
_entity_poly.type
_entity_poly.pdbx_seq_one_letter_code
_entity_poly.pdbx_strand_id
1 'polypeptide(L)'
;MRRALLHSSLSVLKRVNPFGKPNEKRSRGGGGSTPIVIENGDRKELVLNGELGVRGYDPKTGKELWFCKSFNGRGSPVPDFFNGLLHVVSGKPGDTYAVKPGGKGDVTKSHMVWHTKRKGGRDLPSPAVVDGYLLVVSMSGKASCYDTKTGKVYWEEKLGVKGEFASAPLVVKGHVLLQNVYGGGVLVVKPGKKLEIVSNNSLGAEVSEIFRSTLAPVKGQVFARSLSTVYCIGE
;
A
#
# COMPACT_ATOMS: atom_id res chain seq x y z
N MET A 1 -11.94 43.55 -11.61
CA MET A 1 -10.68 43.24 -12.33
C MET A 1 -9.50 43.50 -11.38
N ARG A 2 -8.94 42.46 -10.73
CA ARG A 2 -7.67 42.55 -9.98
C ARG A 2 -6.91 41.24 -10.14
N ARG A 3 -5.81 41.29 -10.89
CA ARG A 3 -4.81 40.21 -11.02
C ARG A 3 -4.03 40.09 -9.72
N ALA A 4 -3.92 38.90 -9.17
CA ALA A 4 -2.88 38.55 -8.21
C ALA A 4 -1.80 37.75 -8.96
N LEU A 5 -0.58 38.28 -8.91
CA LEU A 5 0.63 37.72 -9.50
C LEU A 5 1.04 36.47 -8.70
N LEU A 6 1.12 35.32 -9.38
CA LEU A 6 1.82 34.14 -8.87
C LEU A 6 3.32 34.31 -9.17
N HIS A 7 4.08 34.72 -8.16
CA HIS A 7 5.51 34.45 -8.07
C HIS A 7 5.72 33.49 -6.92
N SER A 8 5.91 32.22 -7.24
CA SER A 8 6.57 31.28 -6.32
C SER A 8 7.53 30.46 -7.16
N SER A 9 8.82 30.80 -7.06
CA SER A 9 9.91 29.98 -7.57
C SER A 9 9.76 28.57 -7.01
N LEU A 10 9.65 27.56 -7.88
CA LEU A 10 9.93 26.18 -7.49
C LEU A 10 11.40 26.13 -7.09
N SER A 11 11.68 26.18 -5.79
CA SER A 11 12.98 25.74 -5.28
C SER A 11 13.07 24.24 -5.52
N VAL A 12 13.92 23.83 -6.46
CA VAL A 12 14.31 22.43 -6.64
C VAL A 12 14.75 21.90 -5.29
N LEU A 13 14.03 20.91 -4.75
CA LEU A 13 14.47 20.17 -3.57
C LEU A 13 15.85 19.60 -3.89
N LYS A 14 16.90 20.08 -3.19
CA LYS A 14 18.25 19.52 -3.31
C LYS A 14 18.14 18.00 -3.14
N ARG A 15 18.71 17.26 -4.08
CA ARG A 15 18.86 15.80 -4.01
C ARG A 15 19.75 15.46 -2.81
N VAL A 16 19.15 15.30 -1.63
CA VAL A 16 19.82 14.68 -0.49
C VAL A 16 19.87 13.20 -0.83
N ASN A 17 21.07 12.63 -0.92
CA ASN A 17 21.23 11.18 -0.91
C ASN A 17 21.38 10.76 0.56
N PRO A 18 20.31 10.39 1.29
CA PRO A 18 20.41 10.00 2.69
C PRO A 18 21.18 8.68 2.85
N PHE A 19 21.41 7.96 1.75
CA PHE A 19 22.25 6.78 1.71
C PHE A 19 23.66 7.23 1.33
N GLY A 20 24.57 7.28 2.31
CA GLY A 20 26.00 7.50 2.07
C GLY A 20 26.58 6.57 1.00
N LYS A 21 27.88 6.73 0.68
CA LYS A 21 28.59 5.92 -0.32
C LYS A 21 28.23 4.42 -0.14
N PRO A 22 27.82 3.71 -1.20
CA PRO A 22 27.41 2.32 -1.08
C PRO A 22 28.64 1.47 -0.76
N ASN A 23 28.80 1.09 0.51
CA ASN A 23 29.73 0.06 0.92
C ASN A 23 28.98 -1.11 1.56
N GLU A 24 29.36 -2.30 1.09
CA GLU A 24 29.10 -3.66 1.57
C GLU A 24 27.69 -4.26 1.30
N LYS A 25 27.69 -5.20 0.35
CA LYS A 25 26.69 -6.26 0.10
C LYS A 25 25.22 -5.90 0.39
N ARG A 26 24.67 -4.87 -0.27
CA ARG A 26 23.21 -4.80 -0.45
C ARG A 26 22.77 -5.93 -1.38
N SER A 27 21.78 -6.74 -0.98
CA SER A 27 21.15 -7.70 -1.88
C SER A 27 20.65 -6.94 -3.11
N ARG A 28 20.90 -7.49 -4.31
CA ARG A 28 20.63 -6.83 -5.59
C ARG A 28 19.15 -6.69 -5.93
N GLY A 29 18.21 -7.03 -5.05
CA GLY A 29 16.80 -6.89 -5.38
C GLY A 29 16.17 -5.61 -4.83
N GLY A 30 15.32 -5.03 -5.67
CA GLY A 30 14.55 -3.83 -5.36
C GLY A 30 13.21 -4.16 -4.71
N GLY A 31 12.85 -3.36 -3.71
CA GLY A 31 11.46 -3.14 -3.30
C GLY A 31 11.02 -1.76 -3.80
N GLY A 32 9.89 -1.68 -4.50
CA GLY A 32 9.35 -0.43 -5.05
C GLY A 32 8.42 0.32 -4.09
N SER A 33 8.48 0.02 -2.78
CA SER A 33 7.58 0.59 -1.78
C SER A 33 7.88 2.07 -1.53
N THR A 34 6.85 2.90 -1.50
CA THR A 34 6.95 4.28 -1.00
C THR A 34 7.08 4.23 0.53
N PRO A 35 8.05 4.94 1.14
CA PRO A 35 8.17 4.96 2.60
C PRO A 35 7.00 5.68 3.25
N ILE A 36 6.61 5.24 4.45
CA ILE A 36 5.63 5.92 5.32
C ILE A 36 6.32 6.39 6.59
N VAL A 37 5.81 7.46 7.20
CA VAL A 37 6.23 7.87 8.55
C VAL A 37 5.14 7.46 9.51
N ILE A 38 5.53 6.74 10.57
CA ILE A 38 4.62 6.33 11.64
C ILE A 38 5.01 6.99 12.95
N GLU A 39 4.03 7.12 13.84
CA GLU A 39 4.23 7.51 15.23
C GLU A 39 4.10 6.26 16.12
N ASN A 40 5.15 5.96 16.87
CA ASN A 40 5.26 4.78 17.74
C ASN A 40 5.62 5.23 19.16
N GLY A 41 4.60 5.60 19.94
CA GLY A 41 4.78 6.35 21.18
C GLY A 41 5.47 7.68 20.90
N ASP A 42 6.53 8.00 21.64
CA ASP A 42 7.27 9.26 21.49
C ASP A 42 8.26 9.27 20.30
N ARG A 43 8.33 8.19 19.52
CA ARG A 43 9.26 8.05 18.40
C ARG A 43 8.54 8.15 17.06
N LYS A 44 9.13 8.91 16.14
CA LYS A 44 8.78 8.86 14.71
C LYS A 44 9.74 7.95 13.98
N GLU A 45 9.19 7.08 13.15
CA GLU A 45 9.97 6.08 12.40
C GLU A 45 9.58 6.17 10.92
N LEU A 46 10.58 6.20 10.04
CA LEU A 46 10.36 6.03 8.61
C LEU A 46 10.39 4.54 8.28
N VAL A 47 9.29 4.01 7.76
CA VAL A 47 9.10 2.59 7.49
C VAL A 47 9.14 2.33 5.99
N LEU A 48 9.89 1.29 5.61
CA LEU A 48 10.01 0.85 4.22
C LEU A 48 9.86 -0.66 4.13
N ASN A 49 8.95 -1.12 3.25
CA ASN A 49 8.87 -2.52 2.88
C ASN A 49 9.93 -2.82 1.82
N GLY A 50 11.03 -3.45 2.21
CA GLY A 50 12.14 -3.76 1.31
C GLY A 50 12.02 -5.14 0.67
N GLU A 51 13.01 -5.52 -0.15
CA GLU A 51 13.07 -6.84 -0.77
C GLU A 51 12.95 -7.96 0.27
N LEU A 52 13.73 -7.88 1.36
CA LEU A 52 13.84 -8.94 2.36
C LEU A 52 12.86 -8.78 3.54
N GLY A 53 12.00 -7.77 3.51
CA GLY A 53 11.07 -7.44 4.58
C GLY A 53 11.09 -5.98 5.01
N VAL A 54 10.27 -5.68 6.01
CA VAL A 54 10.01 -4.32 6.48
C VAL A 54 11.11 -3.83 7.43
N ARG A 55 11.45 -2.55 7.31
CA ARG A 55 12.49 -1.89 8.11
C ARG A 55 11.96 -0.58 8.66
N GLY A 56 12.43 -0.22 9.84
CA GLY A 56 12.27 1.10 10.42
C GLY A 56 13.60 1.86 10.44
N TYR A 57 13.52 3.14 10.13
CA TYR A 57 14.65 4.05 10.10
C TYR A 57 14.37 5.28 10.96
N ASP A 58 15.44 5.87 11.50
CA ASP A 58 15.38 7.22 12.05
C ASP A 58 15.12 8.20 10.88
N PRO A 59 14.01 8.97 10.89
CA PRO A 59 13.66 9.86 9.80
C PRO A 59 14.62 11.04 9.64
N LYS A 60 15.38 11.41 10.67
CA LYS A 60 16.35 12.51 10.62
C LYS A 60 17.69 12.06 10.06
N THR A 61 18.14 10.85 10.44
CA THR A 61 19.50 10.38 10.13
C THR A 61 19.54 9.34 9.01
N GLY A 62 18.41 8.70 8.69
CA GLY A 62 18.33 7.58 7.75
C GLY A 62 18.95 6.28 8.29
N LYS A 63 19.35 6.25 9.57
CA LYS A 63 19.93 5.06 10.20
C LYS A 63 18.85 4.00 10.41
N GLU A 64 19.14 2.76 10.01
CA GLU A 64 18.26 1.62 10.29
C GLU A 64 18.18 1.38 11.80
N LEU A 65 16.96 1.29 12.32
CA LEU A 65 16.67 1.03 13.72
C LEU A 65 16.38 -0.46 13.94
N TRP A 66 15.52 -1.03 13.09
CA TRP A 66 15.07 -2.41 13.20
C TRP A 66 14.69 -2.98 11.83
N PHE A 67 14.65 -4.30 11.75
CA PHE A 67 14.30 -5.07 10.56
C PHE A 67 13.44 -6.28 10.95
N CYS A 68 12.36 -6.52 10.20
CA CYS A 68 11.56 -7.73 10.30
C CYS A 68 11.55 -8.46 8.95
N LYS A 69 12.03 -9.70 8.95
CA LYS A 69 12.21 -10.50 7.74
C LYS A 69 10.87 -10.92 7.15
N SER A 70 10.76 -10.77 5.82
CA SER A 70 9.68 -11.32 5.01
C SER A 70 9.94 -12.78 4.64
N PHE A 71 8.86 -13.50 4.36
CA PHE A 71 8.87 -14.91 3.98
C PHE A 71 9.01 -15.10 2.47
N ASN A 72 8.55 -14.12 1.69
CA ASN A 72 8.79 -14.06 0.26
C ASN A 72 9.31 -12.67 -0.12
N GLY A 73 10.25 -12.61 -1.06
CA GLY A 73 10.91 -11.34 -1.40
C GLY A 73 10.06 -10.46 -2.31
N ARG A 74 10.30 -9.13 -2.27
CA ARG A 74 9.78 -8.04 -3.15
C ARG A 74 8.79 -7.09 -2.47
N GLY A 75 9.21 -6.37 -1.43
CA GLY A 75 8.43 -5.28 -0.83
C GLY A 75 8.13 -4.13 -1.79
N SER A 76 7.08 -4.27 -2.61
CA SER A 76 6.51 -3.19 -3.44
C SER A 76 5.25 -2.58 -2.79
N PRO A 77 4.36 -3.38 -2.18
CA PRO A 77 3.26 -2.85 -1.37
C PRO A 77 3.75 -1.93 -0.26
N VAL A 78 3.03 -0.83 -0.03
CA VAL A 78 3.24 0.06 1.12
C VAL A 78 2.52 -0.54 2.33
N PRO A 79 3.18 -0.72 3.50
CA PRO A 79 2.51 -1.21 4.69
C PRO A 79 1.34 -0.31 5.12
N ASP A 80 0.32 -0.89 5.72
CA ASP A 80 -0.76 -0.13 6.38
C ASP A 80 -0.53 -0.14 7.89
N PHE A 81 -0.41 1.06 8.49
CA PHE A 81 -0.20 1.22 9.92
C PHE A 81 -1.52 1.48 10.64
N PHE A 82 -1.97 0.50 11.41
CA PHE A 82 -3.25 0.55 12.11
C PHE A 82 -3.13 -0.04 13.51
N ASN A 83 -3.64 0.68 14.51
CA ASN A 83 -3.65 0.27 15.92
C ASN A 83 -2.29 -0.26 16.43
N GLY A 84 -1.21 0.44 16.08
CA GLY A 84 0.14 0.09 16.53
C GLY A 84 0.78 -1.10 15.81
N LEU A 85 0.16 -1.62 14.74
CA LEU A 85 0.71 -2.71 13.93
C LEU A 85 0.91 -2.26 12.49
N LEU A 86 2.05 -2.67 11.92
CA LEU A 86 2.31 -2.59 10.49
C LEU A 86 1.79 -3.86 9.81
N HIS A 87 0.86 -3.72 8.89
CA HIS A 87 0.33 -4.80 8.07
C HIS A 87 1.07 -4.82 6.74
N VAL A 88 1.81 -5.89 6.48
CA VAL A 88 2.80 -5.95 5.40
C VAL A 88 2.47 -7.06 4.43
N VAL A 89 2.58 -6.74 3.14
CA VAL A 89 2.42 -7.68 2.04
C VAL A 89 3.75 -7.79 1.29
N SER A 90 4.17 -9.02 1.03
CA SER A 90 5.51 -9.37 0.55
C SER A 90 5.77 -9.05 -0.93
N GLY A 91 4.73 -8.67 -1.68
CA GLY A 91 4.79 -8.27 -3.10
C GLY A 91 5.07 -9.36 -4.13
N LYS A 92 5.43 -10.57 -3.68
CA LYS A 92 5.28 -11.84 -4.41
C LYS A 92 4.12 -12.64 -3.80
N PRO A 93 3.56 -13.62 -4.52
CA PRO A 93 2.59 -14.52 -3.92
C PRO A 93 3.20 -15.21 -2.72
N GLY A 94 2.50 -15.28 -1.60
CA GLY A 94 2.93 -16.19 -0.55
C GLY A 94 2.50 -15.79 0.83
N ASP A 95 2.53 -14.51 1.18
CA ASP A 95 2.51 -14.14 2.60
C ASP A 95 1.98 -12.72 2.87
N THR A 96 1.19 -12.59 3.92
CA THR A 96 0.87 -11.34 4.62
C THR A 96 1.17 -11.50 6.11
N TYR A 97 1.62 -10.45 6.78
CA TYR A 97 2.03 -10.51 8.19
C TYR A 97 1.84 -9.17 8.90
N ALA A 98 1.78 -9.20 10.23
CA ALA A 98 1.79 -7.99 11.06
C ALA A 98 3.02 -7.93 11.96
N VAL A 99 3.54 -6.71 12.12
CA VAL A 99 4.74 -6.42 12.92
C VAL A 99 4.46 -5.26 13.87
N LYS A 100 4.86 -5.39 15.13
CA LYS A 100 4.96 -4.25 16.05
C LYS A 100 6.17 -3.40 15.66
N PRO A 101 6.03 -2.09 15.43
CA PRO A 101 7.19 -1.24 15.16
C PRO A 101 8.08 -1.07 16.40
N GLY A 102 9.31 -0.64 16.18
CA GLY A 102 10.32 -0.42 17.22
C GLY A 102 11.23 -1.61 17.46
N GLY A 103 11.92 -1.59 18.60
CA GLY A 103 13.00 -2.53 18.92
C GLY A 103 14.35 -2.09 18.35
N LYS A 104 15.29 -3.04 18.23
CA LYS A 104 16.65 -2.80 17.72
C LYS A 104 17.15 -4.03 16.96
N GLY A 105 17.69 -3.82 15.76
CA GLY A 105 18.25 -4.88 14.93
C GLY A 105 17.19 -5.81 14.34
N ASP A 106 17.49 -7.10 14.23
CA ASP A 106 16.52 -8.09 13.75
C ASP A 106 15.45 -8.36 14.82
N VAL A 107 14.23 -7.91 14.55
CA VAL A 107 13.07 -8.02 15.44
C VAL A 107 12.10 -9.11 15.00
N THR A 108 12.45 -9.92 13.98
CA THR A 108 11.54 -10.89 13.34
C THR A 108 10.86 -11.80 14.38
N LYS A 109 11.62 -12.36 15.33
CA LYS A 109 11.08 -13.28 16.34
C LYS A 109 10.31 -12.59 17.46
N SER A 110 10.65 -11.33 17.77
CA SER A 110 10.14 -10.63 18.96
C SER A 110 8.97 -9.71 18.65
N HIS A 111 8.86 -9.22 17.41
CA HIS A 111 7.87 -8.20 17.03
C HIS A 111 6.89 -8.66 15.94
N MET A 112 7.13 -9.80 15.29
CA MET A 112 6.12 -10.37 14.39
C MET A 112 4.95 -10.92 15.23
N VAL A 113 3.77 -10.35 15.03
CA VAL A 113 2.57 -10.70 15.80
C VAL A 113 1.90 -11.91 15.19
N TRP A 114 1.78 -11.93 13.87
CA TRP A 114 1.24 -13.04 13.13
C TRP A 114 1.76 -13.03 11.70
N HIS A 115 1.66 -14.20 11.07
CA HIS A 115 1.97 -14.43 9.67
C HIS A 115 0.94 -15.40 9.10
N THR A 116 0.35 -15.03 7.97
CA THR A 116 -0.60 -15.87 7.26
C THR A 116 -0.11 -16.10 5.84
N LYS A 117 0.07 -17.38 5.50
CA LYS A 117 0.37 -17.79 4.13
C LYS A 117 -0.82 -17.52 3.21
N ARG A 118 -0.56 -16.96 2.05
CA ARG A 118 -1.52 -16.68 0.99
C ARG A 118 -1.16 -17.47 -0.27
N LYS A 119 -2.17 -17.99 -0.94
CA LYS A 119 -2.04 -18.56 -2.29
C LYS A 119 -2.57 -17.54 -3.29
N GLY A 120 -1.93 -17.39 -4.45
CA GLY A 120 -2.43 -16.49 -5.48
C GLY A 120 -1.37 -16.02 -6.45
N GLY A 121 -1.70 -14.93 -7.17
CA GLY A 121 -0.77 -14.21 -8.03
C GLY A 121 0.07 -13.19 -7.26
N ARG A 122 0.79 -12.35 -8.01
CA ARG A 122 1.59 -11.25 -7.44
C ARG A 122 0.70 -10.27 -6.65
N ASP A 123 1.12 -9.90 -5.45
CA ASP A 123 0.45 -8.90 -4.63
C ASP A 123 1.09 -7.52 -4.84
N LEU A 124 0.82 -6.87 -5.97
CA LEU A 124 1.33 -5.51 -6.22
C LEU A 124 0.59 -4.42 -5.43
N PRO A 125 -0.77 -4.46 -5.33
CA PRO A 125 -1.52 -3.50 -4.51
C PRO A 125 -1.07 -3.48 -3.05
N SER A 126 -1.04 -2.29 -2.45
CA SER A 126 -0.93 -2.17 -0.99
C SER A 126 -2.12 -2.81 -0.28
N PRO A 127 -1.97 -3.32 0.95
CA PRO A 127 -3.10 -3.63 1.81
C PRO A 127 -3.92 -2.37 2.13
N ALA A 128 -5.15 -2.57 2.60
CA ALA A 128 -5.96 -1.53 3.21
C ALA A 128 -6.63 -2.03 4.49
N VAL A 129 -6.59 -1.25 5.55
CA VAL A 129 -7.25 -1.56 6.83
C VAL A 129 -8.45 -0.66 7.06
N VAL A 130 -9.59 -1.25 7.44
CA VAL A 130 -10.80 -0.54 7.88
C VAL A 130 -11.38 -1.27 9.08
N ASP A 131 -11.60 -0.58 10.20
CA ASP A 131 -12.28 -1.11 11.40
C ASP A 131 -11.77 -2.47 11.89
N GLY A 132 -10.46 -2.70 11.78
CA GLY A 132 -9.82 -3.96 12.17
C GLY A 132 -9.87 -5.08 11.13
N TYR A 133 -10.39 -4.81 9.94
CA TYR A 133 -10.37 -5.69 8.77
C TYR A 133 -9.26 -5.29 7.82
N LEU A 134 -8.31 -6.19 7.57
CA LEU A 134 -7.25 -6.04 6.60
C LEU A 134 -7.69 -6.65 5.27
N LEU A 135 -7.86 -5.83 4.23
CA LEU A 135 -8.11 -6.28 2.87
C LEU A 135 -6.80 -6.36 2.08
N VAL A 136 -6.56 -7.47 1.40
CA VAL A 136 -5.42 -7.65 0.50
C VAL A 136 -5.88 -8.20 -0.84
N VAL A 137 -5.39 -7.62 -1.94
CA VAL A 137 -5.80 -7.96 -3.31
C VAL A 137 -4.58 -8.30 -4.15
N SER A 138 -4.61 -9.45 -4.82
CA SER A 138 -3.59 -9.80 -5.81
C SER A 138 -3.87 -9.10 -7.15
N MET A 139 -2.86 -9.03 -8.01
CA MET A 139 -3.03 -8.49 -9.36
C MET A 139 -4.09 -9.20 -10.19
N SER A 140 -4.33 -10.49 -9.92
CA SER A 140 -5.34 -11.31 -10.60
C SER A 140 -6.76 -11.12 -10.05
N GLY A 141 -6.99 -10.17 -9.15
CA GLY A 141 -8.31 -9.92 -8.54
C GLY A 141 -8.73 -10.96 -7.51
N LYS A 142 -7.78 -11.70 -6.92
CA LYS A 142 -8.05 -12.54 -5.75
C LYS A 142 -7.91 -11.67 -4.50
N ALA A 143 -9.03 -11.48 -3.80
CA ALA A 143 -9.10 -10.68 -2.60
C ALA A 143 -9.23 -11.57 -1.37
N SER A 144 -8.69 -11.10 -0.25
CA SER A 144 -8.88 -11.76 1.04
C SER A 144 -8.95 -10.75 2.16
N CYS A 145 -9.72 -11.08 3.20
CA CYS A 145 -9.87 -10.25 4.38
C CYS A 145 -9.40 -10.98 5.63
N TYR A 146 -8.67 -10.26 6.47
CA TYR A 146 -8.09 -10.78 7.70
C TYR A 146 -8.51 -9.95 8.89
N ASP A 147 -8.51 -10.60 10.05
CA ASP A 147 -8.46 -9.91 11.33
C ASP A 147 -7.08 -9.27 11.53
N THR A 148 -7.02 -7.96 11.70
CA THR A 148 -5.77 -7.20 11.87
C THR A 148 -4.94 -7.61 13.07
N LYS A 149 -5.59 -8.11 14.15
CA LYS A 149 -4.90 -8.45 15.40
C LYS A 149 -4.30 -9.85 15.38
N THR A 150 -4.96 -10.77 14.70
CA THR A 150 -4.66 -12.21 14.78
C THR A 150 -4.20 -12.82 13.46
N GLY A 151 -4.42 -12.15 12.33
CA GLY A 151 -4.14 -12.70 11.01
C GLY A 151 -5.16 -13.76 10.56
N LYS A 152 -6.22 -14.00 11.34
CA LYS A 152 -7.29 -14.94 10.99
C LYS A 152 -7.94 -14.53 9.68
N VAL A 153 -8.02 -15.47 8.74
CA VAL A 153 -8.72 -15.26 7.46
C VAL A 153 -10.23 -15.31 7.70
N TYR A 154 -10.94 -14.26 7.31
CA TYR A 154 -12.40 -14.26 7.28
C TYR A 154 -12.91 -14.86 5.96
N TRP A 155 -12.32 -14.45 4.84
CA TRP A 155 -12.67 -14.96 3.51
C TRP A 155 -11.51 -14.76 2.53
N GLU A 156 -11.55 -15.54 1.45
CA GLU A 156 -10.62 -15.47 0.32
C GLU A 156 -11.39 -15.82 -0.96
N GLU A 157 -11.62 -14.82 -1.82
CA GLU A 157 -12.56 -14.91 -2.94
C GLU A 157 -12.05 -14.14 -4.18
N LYS A 158 -12.64 -14.40 -5.35
CA LYS A 158 -12.40 -13.58 -6.55
C LYS A 158 -13.36 -12.39 -6.53
N LEU A 159 -12.89 -11.23 -6.97
CA LEU A 159 -13.71 -10.01 -7.07
C LEU A 159 -14.82 -10.06 -8.15
N GLY A 160 -14.96 -11.15 -8.89
CA GLY A 160 -16.03 -11.34 -9.86
C GLY A 160 -15.94 -10.50 -11.13
N VAL A 161 -14.89 -9.67 -11.29
CA VAL A 161 -14.63 -8.86 -12.49
C VAL A 161 -13.42 -9.37 -13.26
N LYS A 162 -13.45 -9.21 -14.58
CA LYS A 162 -12.28 -9.46 -15.44
C LYS A 162 -11.32 -8.27 -15.34
N GLY A 163 -10.02 -8.54 -15.37
CA GLY A 163 -8.98 -7.52 -15.43
C GLY A 163 -7.89 -7.74 -14.40
N GLU A 164 -7.12 -6.68 -14.16
CA GLU A 164 -5.99 -6.68 -13.24
C GLU A 164 -6.09 -5.55 -12.22
N PHE A 165 -5.41 -5.69 -11.09
CA PHE A 165 -5.33 -4.68 -10.04
C PHE A 165 -3.87 -4.36 -9.73
N ALA A 166 -3.45 -3.12 -9.94
CA ALA A 166 -2.04 -2.72 -9.74
C ALA A 166 -1.88 -1.54 -8.79
N SER A 167 -2.90 -0.70 -8.65
CA SER A 167 -2.90 0.46 -7.79
C SER A 167 -3.15 0.08 -6.33
N ALA A 168 -2.75 0.95 -5.40
CA ALA A 168 -3.14 0.79 -4.01
C ALA A 168 -4.64 1.07 -3.86
N PRO A 169 -5.35 0.39 -2.94
CA PRO A 169 -6.72 0.71 -2.62
C PRO A 169 -6.84 2.11 -2.01
N LEU A 170 -7.98 2.76 -2.23
CA LEU A 170 -8.31 4.01 -1.55
C LEU A 170 -9.41 3.75 -0.50
N VAL A 171 -9.17 4.12 0.75
CA VAL A 171 -10.18 4.04 1.81
C VAL A 171 -10.97 5.33 1.88
N VAL A 172 -12.29 5.26 1.74
CA VAL A 172 -13.21 6.40 1.85
C VAL A 172 -14.42 5.99 2.67
N LYS A 173 -14.70 6.69 3.78
CA LYS A 173 -15.91 6.49 4.60
C LYS A 173 -16.19 5.01 4.93
N GLY A 174 -15.17 4.28 5.38
CA GLY A 174 -15.29 2.85 5.72
C GLY A 174 -15.39 1.88 4.54
N HIS A 175 -15.24 2.37 3.30
CA HIS A 175 -15.23 1.53 2.10
C HIS A 175 -13.84 1.55 1.46
N VAL A 176 -13.53 0.48 0.72
CA VAL A 176 -12.29 0.32 0.00
C VAL A 176 -12.57 0.35 -1.50
N LEU A 177 -11.97 1.30 -2.20
CA LEU A 177 -12.07 1.45 -3.65
C LEU A 177 -10.89 0.74 -4.31
N LEU A 178 -11.20 -0.17 -5.23
CA LEU A 178 -10.24 -0.96 -6.00
C LEU A 178 -10.40 -0.64 -7.48
N GLN A 179 -9.38 -0.04 -8.08
CA GLN A 179 -9.38 0.32 -9.49
C GLN A 179 -8.80 -0.81 -10.35
N ASN A 180 -9.56 -1.19 -11.37
CA ASN A 180 -9.12 -2.09 -12.43
C ASN A 180 -8.16 -1.37 -13.36
N VAL A 181 -7.13 -2.10 -13.81
CA VAL A 181 -6.12 -1.60 -14.73
C VAL A 181 -6.70 -1.30 -16.11
N TYR A 182 -7.64 -2.10 -16.61
CA TYR A 182 -8.19 -1.96 -17.95
C TYR A 182 -9.55 -1.27 -17.88
N GLY A 183 -9.70 -0.14 -18.58
CA GLY A 183 -10.92 0.67 -18.57
C GLY A 183 -11.24 1.39 -17.25
N GLY A 184 -10.40 1.24 -16.22
CA GLY A 184 -10.44 2.07 -15.01
C GLY A 184 -11.62 1.81 -14.07
N GLY A 185 -12.40 0.74 -14.29
CA GLY A 185 -13.56 0.42 -13.46
C GLY A 185 -13.22 0.33 -11.98
N VAL A 186 -14.08 0.85 -11.11
CA VAL A 186 -13.83 0.97 -9.67
C VAL A 186 -14.83 0.14 -8.88
N LEU A 187 -14.34 -0.91 -8.23
CA LEU A 187 -15.10 -1.67 -7.26
C LEU A 187 -15.08 -0.96 -5.91
N VAL A 188 -16.23 -0.87 -5.27
CA VAL A 188 -16.36 -0.41 -3.87
C VAL A 188 -16.66 -1.62 -3.01
N VAL A 189 -15.74 -1.95 -2.11
CA VAL A 189 -15.85 -3.08 -1.18
C VAL A 189 -16.07 -2.53 0.22
N LYS A 190 -17.02 -3.11 0.95
CA LYS A 190 -17.15 -2.87 2.40
C LYS A 190 -16.45 -4.02 3.13
N PRO A 191 -15.33 -3.77 3.84
CA PRO A 191 -14.65 -4.82 4.57
C PRO A 191 -15.51 -5.40 5.70
N GLY A 192 -15.40 -6.71 5.91
CA GLY A 192 -16.18 -7.42 6.91
C GLY A 192 -15.88 -8.90 6.90
N LYS A 193 -16.67 -9.67 7.66
CA LYS A 193 -16.50 -11.14 7.77
C LYS A 193 -16.90 -11.92 6.50
N LYS A 194 -17.50 -11.26 5.51
CA LYS A 194 -17.83 -11.80 4.18
C LYS A 194 -17.47 -10.75 3.13
N LEU A 195 -17.24 -11.17 1.88
CA LEU A 195 -17.05 -10.24 0.78
C LEU A 195 -18.37 -9.51 0.50
N GLU A 196 -18.34 -8.17 0.54
CA GLU A 196 -19.46 -7.31 0.19
C GLU A 196 -18.98 -6.27 -0.84
N ILE A 197 -19.36 -6.48 -2.11
CA ILE A 197 -19.16 -5.51 -3.19
C ILE A 197 -20.39 -4.61 -3.22
N VAL A 198 -20.23 -3.37 -2.82
CA VAL A 198 -21.30 -2.38 -2.71
C VAL A 198 -21.65 -1.79 -4.08
N SER A 199 -20.64 -1.58 -4.93
CA SER A 199 -20.84 -1.13 -6.30
C SER A 199 -19.67 -1.48 -7.21
N ASN A 200 -19.94 -1.47 -8.51
CA ASN A 200 -18.96 -1.57 -9.58
C ASN A 200 -19.21 -0.41 -10.56
N ASN A 201 -18.30 0.55 -10.58
CA ASN A 201 -18.50 1.82 -11.28
C ASN A 201 -17.62 1.88 -12.52
N SER A 202 -18.14 2.43 -13.61
CA SER A 202 -17.37 2.72 -14.82
C SER A 202 -16.95 4.19 -14.84
N LEU A 203 -15.76 4.48 -15.37
CA LEU A 203 -15.32 5.83 -15.69
C LEU A 203 -15.71 6.26 -17.12
N GLY A 204 -16.36 5.38 -17.89
CA GLY A 204 -16.65 5.59 -19.30
C GLY A 204 -15.42 5.49 -20.22
N ALA A 205 -14.28 5.04 -19.69
CA ALA A 205 -13.07 4.84 -20.47
C ALA A 205 -13.14 3.54 -21.28
N GLU A 206 -12.52 3.56 -22.46
CA GLU A 206 -12.32 2.37 -23.29
C GLU A 206 -11.50 1.32 -22.53
N VAL A 207 -11.77 0.02 -22.78
CA VAL A 207 -11.04 -1.09 -22.13
C VAL A 207 -9.54 -1.05 -22.41
N SER A 208 -9.12 -0.47 -23.55
CA SER A 208 -7.72 -0.28 -23.91
C SER A 208 -7.01 0.79 -23.08
N GLU A 209 -7.74 1.66 -22.38
CA GLU A 209 -7.15 2.69 -21.53
C GLU A 209 -6.64 2.08 -20.21
N ILE A 210 -5.42 2.44 -19.84
CA ILE A 210 -4.66 1.76 -18.77
C ILE A 210 -4.52 2.62 -17.53
N PHE A 211 -4.95 2.09 -16.39
CA PHE A 211 -4.94 2.74 -15.08
C PHE A 211 -4.02 1.97 -14.12
N ARG A 212 -2.85 2.52 -13.81
CA ARG A 212 -1.93 1.92 -12.83
C ARG A 212 -1.65 2.81 -11.62
N SER A 213 -2.18 4.04 -11.64
CA SER A 213 -2.03 5.00 -10.55
C SER A 213 -3.10 4.76 -9.50
N THR A 214 -2.76 5.02 -8.23
CA THR A 214 -3.75 5.07 -7.16
C THR A 214 -4.71 6.26 -7.35
N LEU A 215 -5.98 6.06 -7.00
CA LEU A 215 -6.99 7.13 -6.95
C LEU A 215 -6.55 8.21 -5.95
N ALA A 216 -6.72 9.48 -6.32
CA ALA A 216 -6.30 10.61 -5.50
C ALA A 216 -7.51 11.40 -4.99
N PRO A 217 -7.84 11.35 -3.69
CA PRO A 217 -8.86 12.21 -3.11
C PRO A 217 -8.32 13.64 -2.95
N VAL A 218 -9.02 14.63 -3.51
CA VAL A 218 -8.64 16.05 -3.41
C VAL A 218 -9.90 16.88 -3.23
N LYS A 219 -10.00 17.59 -2.11
CA LYS A 219 -11.09 18.56 -1.82
C LYS A 219 -12.51 18.01 -2.03
N GLY A 220 -12.76 16.76 -1.66
CA GLY A 220 -14.08 16.12 -1.78
C GLY A 220 -14.31 15.38 -3.11
N GLN A 221 -13.41 15.56 -4.09
CA GLN A 221 -13.42 14.85 -5.36
C GLN A 221 -12.42 13.70 -5.36
N VAL A 222 -12.57 12.77 -6.30
CA VAL A 222 -11.61 11.68 -6.53
C VAL A 222 -11.09 11.76 -7.96
N PHE A 223 -9.77 11.76 -8.10
CA PHE A 223 -9.11 11.78 -9.40
C PHE A 223 -8.57 10.40 -9.76
N ALA A 224 -8.87 9.95 -10.97
CA ALA A 224 -8.27 8.77 -11.58
C ALA A 224 -7.38 9.20 -12.73
N ARG A 225 -6.18 8.63 -12.83
CA ARG A 225 -5.24 8.94 -13.91
C ARG A 225 -4.89 7.68 -14.68
N SER A 226 -5.18 7.70 -15.96
CA SER A 226 -4.76 6.68 -16.92
C SER A 226 -3.42 7.05 -17.58
N LEU A 227 -3.02 6.36 -18.65
CA LEU A 227 -1.82 6.73 -19.41
C LEU A 227 -2.04 8.00 -20.23
N SER A 228 -3.25 8.22 -20.73
CA SER A 228 -3.59 9.34 -21.61
C SER A 228 -4.36 10.48 -20.93
N THR A 229 -5.10 10.20 -19.86
CA THR A 229 -6.19 11.07 -19.39
C THR A 229 -6.25 11.16 -17.86
N VAL A 230 -6.69 12.30 -17.33
CA VAL A 230 -7.09 12.49 -15.91
C VAL A 230 -8.60 12.66 -15.85
N TYR A 231 -9.25 11.84 -15.04
CA TYR A 231 -10.68 11.84 -14.78
C TYR A 231 -10.93 12.44 -13.40
N CYS A 232 -11.97 13.26 -13.27
CA CYS A 232 -12.43 13.80 -12.00
C CYS A 232 -13.82 13.22 -11.70
N ILE A 233 -14.01 12.73 -10.47
CA ILE A 233 -15.25 12.11 -9.99
C ILE A 233 -15.76 12.94 -8.81
N GLY A 234 -17.01 13.36 -8.89
CA GLY A 234 -17.65 14.26 -7.92
C GLY A 234 -17.62 15.73 -8.38
N GLU A 235 -18.54 16.51 -7.82
CA GLU A 235 -18.69 17.96 -8.05
C GLU A 235 -18.08 18.78 -6.91
#